data_AF-A0A8B5YFZ4-F1
#
_entry.id   AF-A0A8B5YFZ4-F1
#
_cell.length_a   1.000
_cell.length_b   1.000
_cell.length_c   1.000
_cell.angle_alpha   90.00
_cell.angle_beta   90.00
_cell.angle_gamma   90.00
#
_symmetry.space_group_name_H-M   'P 1'
#
loop_
_entity.id
_entity.type
_entity.pdbx_description
1 polymer ?
#
loop_
_entity_poly.entity_id
_entity_poly.type
_entity_poly.pdbx_seq_one_letter_code
_entity_poly.pdbx_strand_id
1 'polypeptide(L)'
;MDYEQTKKMVVDILKTDDGKKAIQEILNDDKLNETLVMDEKTVKETVEKTMTSKKGAEFWKKVFEDPKFAEGFAKTLQNEHEKVLKKLMKDPEYQKMLMQVMQDPEMAKKYGELVRSQEFRSHLQEVISDTLTSPLYRKQFEEELKKAAAESMKEEMKGGEEKQS
;
A
#
# COMPACT_ATOMS: atom_id res chain seq x y z
N MET A 1 -36.89 65.88 -22.84
CA MET A 1 -37.17 64.42 -22.73
C MET A 1 -36.75 64.00 -21.35
N ASP A 2 -37.63 63.32 -20.62
CA ASP A 2 -37.47 63.00 -19.21
C ASP A 2 -36.63 61.72 -19.06
N TYR A 3 -35.46 61.88 -18.43
CA TYR A 3 -34.46 60.82 -18.23
C TYR A 3 -35.05 59.59 -17.53
N GLU A 4 -35.98 59.79 -16.60
CA GLU A 4 -36.66 58.71 -15.89
C GLU A 4 -37.58 57.89 -16.81
N GLN A 5 -38.26 58.53 -17.76
CA GLN A 5 -39.07 57.84 -18.76
C GLN A 5 -38.20 57.00 -19.71
N THR A 6 -37.07 57.54 -20.17
CA THR A 6 -36.13 56.81 -21.03
C THR A 6 -35.48 55.64 -20.29
N LYS A 7 -35.09 55.83 -19.02
CA LYS A 7 -34.55 54.77 -18.17
C LYS A 7 -35.54 53.63 -17.97
N LYS A 8 -36.80 53.96 -17.66
CA LYS A 8 -37.87 52.96 -17.49
C LYS A 8 -38.13 52.18 -18.77
N MET A 9 -38.18 52.87 -19.91
CA MET A 9 -38.36 52.24 -21.22
C MET A 9 -37.21 51.28 -21.55
N VAL A 10 -35.95 51.65 -21.30
CA VAL A 10 -34.79 50.76 -21.53
C VAL A 10 -34.83 49.54 -20.61
N VAL A 11 -35.17 49.71 -19.33
CA VAL A 11 -35.31 48.60 -18.38
C VAL A 11 -36.44 47.64 -18.80
N ASP A 12 -37.55 48.18 -19.29
CA ASP A 12 -38.69 47.37 -19.75
C ASP A 12 -38.32 46.60 -21.04
N ILE A 13 -37.61 47.22 -21.98
CA ILE A 13 -37.08 46.57 -23.19
C ILE A 13 -36.12 45.44 -22.86
N LEU A 14 -35.21 45.62 -21.89
CA LEU A 14 -34.29 44.55 -21.47
C LEU A 14 -35.00 43.37 -20.80
N LYS A 15 -36.17 43.61 -20.21
CA LYS A 15 -36.99 42.58 -19.54
C LYS A 15 -37.94 41.85 -20.48
N THR A 16 -38.21 42.40 -21.67
CA THR A 16 -39.05 41.71 -22.67
C THR A 16 -38.37 40.46 -23.17
N ASP A 17 -39.16 39.57 -23.75
CA ASP A 17 -38.66 38.32 -24.33
C ASP A 17 -37.69 38.59 -25.49
N ASP A 18 -37.90 39.67 -26.25
CA ASP A 18 -36.99 40.08 -27.32
C ASP A 18 -35.67 40.61 -26.77
N GLY A 19 -35.69 41.38 -25.68
CA GLY A 19 -34.47 41.83 -25.00
C GLY A 19 -33.65 40.67 -24.44
N LYS A 20 -34.31 39.69 -23.82
CA LYS A 20 -33.66 38.46 -23.33
C LYS A 20 -33.08 37.61 -24.47
N LYS A 21 -33.82 37.46 -25.58
CA LYS A 21 -33.34 36.75 -26.77
C LYS A 21 -32.13 37.42 -27.39
N ALA A 22 -32.15 38.74 -27.54
CA ALA A 22 -31.00 39.49 -28.05
C ALA A 22 -29.76 39.31 -27.18
N ILE A 23 -29.91 39.34 -25.84
CA ILE A 23 -28.79 39.06 -24.92
C ILE A 23 -28.32 37.60 -25.05
N GLN A 24 -29.22 36.63 -25.17
CA GLN A 24 -28.85 35.23 -25.38
C GLN A 24 -28.11 35.00 -26.70
N GLU A 25 -28.55 35.64 -27.79
CA GLU A 25 -27.86 35.61 -29.09
C GLU A 25 -26.46 36.21 -28.99
N ILE A 26 -26.31 37.32 -28.27
CA ILE A 26 -25.02 37.97 -28.02
C ILE A 26 -24.10 37.10 -27.14
N LEU A 27 -24.63 36.41 -26.12
CA LEU A 27 -23.86 35.49 -25.27
C LEU A 27 -23.48 34.18 -25.99
N ASN A 28 -24.23 33.79 -27.01
CA ASN A 28 -23.92 32.63 -27.85
C ASN A 28 -22.95 32.97 -28.99
N ASP A 29 -22.53 34.24 -29.14
CA ASP A 29 -21.47 34.62 -30.05
C ASP A 29 -20.10 34.25 -29.44
N ASP A 30 -19.38 33.35 -30.12
CA ASP A 30 -18.08 32.85 -29.69
C ASP A 30 -17.07 33.99 -29.40
N LYS A 31 -17.15 35.10 -30.14
CA LYS A 31 -16.28 36.27 -29.90
C LYS A 31 -16.56 36.96 -28.57
N LEU A 32 -17.81 36.96 -28.12
CA LEU A 32 -18.19 37.58 -26.87
C LEU A 32 -17.89 36.68 -25.68
N ASN A 33 -18.01 35.35 -25.85
CA ASN A 33 -17.60 34.36 -24.85
C ASN A 33 -16.10 34.45 -24.52
N GLU A 34 -15.24 34.70 -25.50
CA GLU A 34 -13.81 34.97 -25.26
C GLU A 34 -13.56 36.27 -24.48
N THR A 35 -14.46 37.24 -24.59
CA THR A 35 -14.34 38.58 -23.98
C THR A 35 -15.03 38.67 -22.60
N LEU A 36 -15.85 37.67 -22.25
CA LEU A 36 -16.50 37.55 -20.96
C LEU A 36 -15.46 37.11 -19.91
N VAL A 37 -14.70 38.08 -19.42
CA VAL A 37 -13.77 37.91 -18.32
C VAL A 37 -14.59 37.56 -17.08
N MET A 38 -14.70 36.26 -16.79
CA MET A 38 -15.14 35.83 -15.47
C MET A 38 -14.09 36.30 -14.47
N ASP A 39 -14.53 37.01 -13.43
CA ASP A 39 -13.65 37.49 -12.37
C ASP A 39 -12.83 36.32 -11.79
N GLU A 40 -11.51 36.38 -11.95
CA GLU A 40 -10.58 35.30 -11.60
C GLU A 40 -10.75 34.89 -10.13
N LYS A 41 -11.02 35.86 -9.26
CA LYS A 41 -11.27 35.62 -7.83
C LYS A 41 -12.54 34.80 -7.63
N THR A 42 -13.64 35.17 -8.28
CA THR A 42 -14.91 34.44 -8.22
C THR A 42 -14.77 33.02 -8.80
N VAL A 43 -14.03 32.85 -9.90
CA VAL A 43 -13.73 31.52 -10.47
C VAL A 43 -12.93 30.68 -9.49
N LYS A 44 -11.85 31.23 -8.94
CA LYS A 44 -10.99 30.54 -7.97
C LYS A 44 -11.75 30.13 -6.72
N GLU A 45 -12.50 31.06 -6.11
CA GLU A 45 -13.32 30.79 -4.92
C GLU A 45 -14.38 29.71 -5.20
N THR A 46 -15.00 29.76 -6.39
CA THR A 46 -16.00 28.76 -6.79
C THR A 46 -15.38 27.39 -6.99
N VAL A 47 -14.22 27.31 -7.64
CA VAL A 47 -13.47 26.06 -7.83
C VAL A 47 -13.05 25.51 -6.47
N GLU A 48 -12.37 26.29 -5.63
CA GLU A 48 -11.93 25.88 -4.30
C GLU A 48 -13.09 25.38 -3.43
N LYS A 49 -14.21 26.13 -3.40
CA LYS A 49 -15.40 25.76 -2.64
C LYS A 49 -16.03 24.48 -3.17
N THR A 50 -16.09 24.31 -4.50
CA THR A 50 -16.65 23.11 -5.11
C THR A 50 -15.77 21.90 -4.82
N MET A 51 -14.45 22.04 -4.96
CA MET A 51 -13.47 20.97 -4.73
C MET A 51 -13.42 20.52 -3.27
N THR A 52 -13.53 21.44 -2.33
CA THR A 52 -13.50 21.15 -0.88
C THR A 52 -14.86 20.78 -0.29
N SER A 53 -15.94 20.93 -1.07
CA SER A 53 -17.28 20.53 -0.63
C SER A 53 -17.48 19.01 -0.59
N LYS A 54 -18.51 18.56 0.13
CA LYS A 54 -18.97 17.16 0.11
C LYS A 54 -19.28 16.67 -1.31
N LYS A 55 -19.87 17.54 -2.16
CA LYS A 55 -20.15 17.22 -3.56
C LYS A 55 -18.86 17.01 -4.37
N GLY A 56 -17.83 17.80 -4.10
CA GLY A 56 -16.50 17.61 -4.68
C GLY A 56 -15.87 16.27 -4.28
N ALA A 57 -15.97 15.90 -2.99
CA ALA A 57 -15.49 14.60 -2.53
C ALA A 57 -16.24 13.42 -3.18
N GLU A 58 -17.57 13.52 -3.33
CA GLU A 58 -18.37 12.52 -4.04
C GLU A 58 -18.04 12.46 -5.54
N PHE A 59 -17.81 13.61 -6.16
CA PHE A 59 -17.35 13.69 -7.55
C PHE A 59 -16.03 12.94 -7.73
N TRP A 60 -15.03 13.21 -6.89
CA TRP A 60 -13.75 12.49 -6.95
C TRP A 60 -13.92 11.00 -6.74
N LYS A 61 -14.74 10.55 -5.77
CA LYS A 61 -15.01 9.12 -5.58
C LYS A 61 -15.52 8.47 -6.86
N LYS A 62 -16.52 9.06 -7.52
CA LYS A 62 -17.08 8.55 -8.79
C LYS A 62 -16.07 8.58 -9.92
N VAL A 63 -15.25 9.62 -10.01
CA VAL A 63 -14.23 9.73 -11.05
C VAL A 63 -13.12 8.69 -10.87
N PHE A 64 -12.73 8.38 -9.64
CA PHE A 64 -11.77 7.32 -9.33
C PHE A 64 -12.31 5.90 -9.55
N GLU A 65 -13.64 5.73 -9.70
CA GLU A 65 -14.23 4.44 -10.12
C GLU A 65 -14.00 4.16 -11.61
N ASP A 66 -13.69 5.16 -12.44
CA ASP A 66 -13.32 4.95 -13.85
C ASP A 66 -11.88 4.42 -13.93
N PRO A 67 -11.66 3.19 -14.44
CA PRO A 67 -10.33 2.60 -14.56
C PRO A 67 -9.38 3.41 -15.43
N LYS A 68 -9.86 4.07 -16.50
CA LYS A 68 -9.00 4.87 -17.39
C LYS A 68 -8.48 6.11 -16.68
N PHE A 69 -9.35 6.76 -15.91
CA PHE A 69 -8.95 7.89 -15.09
C PHE A 69 -7.99 7.46 -13.99
N ALA A 70 -8.33 6.39 -13.24
CA ALA A 70 -7.49 5.86 -12.18
C ALA A 70 -6.11 5.43 -12.68
N GLU A 71 -6.02 4.79 -13.86
CA GLU A 71 -4.76 4.42 -14.49
C GLU A 71 -3.93 5.66 -14.87
N GLY A 72 -4.55 6.66 -15.51
CA GLY A 72 -3.88 7.91 -15.85
C GLY A 72 -3.34 8.63 -14.62
N PHE A 73 -4.14 8.71 -13.56
CA PHE A 73 -3.75 9.31 -12.28
C PHE A 73 -2.66 8.50 -11.55
N ALA A 74 -2.75 7.17 -11.55
CA ALA A 74 -1.73 6.31 -10.95
C ALA A 74 -0.38 6.46 -11.69
N LYS A 75 -0.40 6.55 -13.02
CA LYS A 75 0.80 6.75 -13.85
C LYS A 75 1.49 8.08 -13.55
N THR A 76 0.73 9.16 -13.34
CA THR A 76 1.34 10.47 -13.00
C THR A 76 1.95 10.46 -11.60
N LEU A 77 1.35 9.74 -10.65
CA LEU A 77 1.86 9.61 -9.28
C LEU A 77 2.95 8.55 -9.11
N GLN A 78 3.15 7.65 -10.07
CA GLN A 78 4.00 6.47 -9.93
C GLN A 78 5.39 6.79 -9.38
N ASN A 79 6.08 7.79 -9.95
CA ASN A 79 7.43 8.15 -9.55
C ASN A 79 7.50 8.68 -8.11
N GLU A 80 6.57 9.55 -7.71
CA GLU A 80 6.53 10.08 -6.35
C GLU A 80 6.06 9.04 -5.35
N HIS A 81 5.09 8.19 -5.73
CA HIS A 81 4.62 7.09 -4.91
C HIS A 81 5.75 6.06 -4.65
N GLU A 82 6.55 5.72 -5.67
CA GLU A 82 7.73 4.87 -5.52
C GLU A 82 8.77 5.48 -4.58
N LYS A 83 9.03 6.79 -4.70
CA LYS A 83 9.94 7.50 -3.78
C LYS A 83 9.44 7.45 -2.35
N VAL A 84 8.13 7.64 -2.12
CA VAL A 84 7.52 7.54 -0.79
C VAL A 84 7.68 6.12 -0.26
N LEU A 85 7.33 5.09 -1.03
CA LEU A 85 7.49 3.69 -0.62
C LEU A 85 8.94 3.35 -0.28
N LYS A 86 9.91 3.76 -1.12
CA LYS A 86 11.35 3.54 -0.86
C LYS A 86 11.83 4.24 0.42
N LYS A 87 11.28 5.40 0.76
CA LYS A 87 11.59 6.10 2.01
C LYS A 87 10.95 5.37 3.19
N LEU A 88 9.69 4.97 3.09
CA LEU A 88 8.98 4.21 4.11
C LEU A 88 9.65 2.86 4.39
N MET A 89 10.20 2.18 3.39
CA MET A 89 10.98 0.95 3.61
C MET A 89 12.21 1.14 4.54
N LYS A 90 12.70 2.37 4.71
CA LYS A 90 13.78 2.72 5.63
C LYS A 90 13.29 3.28 6.95
N ASP A 91 11.99 3.51 7.08
CA ASP A 91 11.35 4.02 8.28
C ASP A 91 11.12 2.88 9.28
N PRO A 92 11.53 3.04 10.57
CA PRO A 92 11.39 1.98 11.57
C PRO A 92 9.94 1.56 11.85
N GLU A 93 8.98 2.49 11.82
CA GLU A 93 7.56 2.17 12.08
C GLU A 93 6.98 1.37 10.92
N TYR A 94 7.27 1.77 9.69
CA TYR A 94 6.85 1.03 8.51
C TYR A 94 7.51 -0.35 8.43
N GLN A 95 8.79 -0.47 8.77
CA GLN A 95 9.47 -1.76 8.89
C GLN A 95 8.80 -2.66 9.94
N LYS A 96 8.39 -2.10 11.07
CA LYS A 96 7.66 -2.86 12.10
C LYS A 96 6.32 -3.40 11.58
N MET A 97 5.56 -2.57 10.86
CA MET A 97 4.33 -3.01 10.21
C MET A 97 4.60 -4.12 9.17
N LEU A 98 5.67 -3.98 8.37
CA LEU A 98 6.05 -4.99 7.40
C LEU A 98 6.46 -6.32 8.06
N MET A 99 7.18 -6.27 9.18
CA MET A 99 7.54 -7.48 9.94
C MET A 99 6.31 -8.19 10.50
N GLN A 100 5.28 -7.46 10.93
CA GLN A 100 4.02 -8.06 11.36
C GLN A 100 3.33 -8.80 10.21
N VAL A 101 3.36 -8.24 8.99
CA VAL A 101 2.86 -8.94 7.80
C VAL A 101 3.66 -10.21 7.51
N MET A 102 4.98 -10.19 7.70
CA MET A 102 5.82 -11.39 7.51
C MET A 102 5.58 -12.48 8.56
N GLN A 103 5.05 -12.12 9.73
CA GLN A 103 4.68 -13.06 10.80
C GLN A 103 3.33 -13.74 10.58
N ASP A 104 2.65 -13.44 9.47
CA ASP A 104 1.40 -14.11 9.12
C ASP A 104 1.57 -15.64 9.02
N PRO A 105 0.63 -16.45 9.52
CA PRO A 105 0.71 -17.91 9.48
C PRO A 105 0.92 -18.50 8.08
N GLU A 106 0.39 -17.87 7.02
CA GLU A 106 0.62 -18.33 5.65
C GLU A 106 2.07 -18.13 5.22
N MET A 107 2.68 -17.01 5.63
CA MET A 107 4.11 -16.75 5.40
C MET A 107 4.95 -17.75 6.19
N ALA A 108 4.62 -18.02 7.45
CA ALA A 108 5.29 -19.02 8.26
C ALA A 108 5.24 -20.42 7.61
N LYS A 109 4.09 -20.79 7.01
CA LYS A 109 3.95 -22.05 6.27
C LYS A 109 4.90 -22.11 5.07
N LYS A 110 4.96 -21.04 4.26
CA LYS A 110 5.89 -20.95 3.12
C LYS A 110 7.36 -21.02 3.55
N TYR A 111 7.72 -20.34 4.65
CA TYR A 111 9.06 -20.46 5.23
C TYR A 111 9.34 -21.90 5.70
N GLY A 112 8.35 -22.57 6.30
CA GLY A 112 8.47 -23.97 6.71
C GLY A 112 8.65 -24.93 5.53
N GLU A 113 8.05 -24.65 4.37
CA GLU A 113 8.29 -25.39 3.12
C GLU A 113 9.71 -25.13 2.59
N LEU A 114 10.19 -23.89 2.65
CA LEU A 114 11.55 -23.52 2.24
C LEU A 114 12.63 -24.22 3.07
N VAL A 115 12.48 -24.26 4.41
CA VAL A 115 13.41 -24.98 5.30
C VAL A 115 13.41 -26.48 5.04
N ARG A 116 12.32 -27.03 4.49
CA ARG A 116 12.24 -28.44 4.09
C ARG A 116 12.70 -28.71 2.67
N SER A 117 13.03 -27.68 1.89
CA SER A 117 13.51 -27.81 0.52
C SER A 117 14.82 -28.60 0.46
N GLN A 118 15.07 -29.24 -0.68
CA GLN A 118 16.30 -30.02 -0.88
C GLN A 118 17.56 -29.16 -0.74
N GLU A 119 17.52 -27.92 -1.25
CA GLU A 119 18.63 -26.97 -1.15
C GLU A 119 18.97 -26.64 0.31
N PHE A 120 17.95 -26.30 1.12
CA PHE A 120 18.16 -26.00 2.53
C PHE A 120 18.58 -27.24 3.33
N ARG A 121 18.07 -28.43 2.98
CA ARG A 121 18.51 -29.70 3.59
C ARG A 121 19.98 -30.00 3.34
N SER A 122 20.49 -29.75 2.14
CA SER A 122 21.91 -29.93 1.83
C SER A 122 22.78 -29.04 2.71
N HIS A 123 22.40 -27.75 2.86
CA HIS A 123 23.10 -26.84 3.75
C HIS A 123 22.99 -27.26 5.23
N LEU A 124 21.81 -27.71 5.67
CA LEU A 124 21.64 -28.26 7.02
C LEU A 124 22.53 -29.49 7.25
N GLN A 125 22.66 -30.38 6.28
CA GLN A 125 23.51 -31.55 6.38
C GLN A 125 24.99 -31.17 6.51
N GLU A 126 25.44 -30.16 5.77
CA GLU A 126 26.79 -29.60 5.90
C GLU A 126 27.01 -29.02 7.30
N VAL A 127 26.10 -28.17 7.79
CA VAL A 127 26.18 -27.58 9.15
C VAL A 127 26.18 -28.66 10.23
N ILE A 128 25.34 -29.69 10.11
CA ILE A 128 25.32 -30.83 11.05
C ILE A 128 26.66 -31.58 11.00
N SER A 129 27.19 -31.83 9.80
CA SER A 129 28.47 -32.52 9.63
C SER A 129 29.61 -31.73 10.27
N ASP A 130 29.67 -30.42 10.04
CA ASP A 130 30.66 -29.53 10.65
C ASP A 130 30.51 -29.48 12.18
N THR A 131 29.27 -29.43 12.67
CA THR A 131 28.99 -29.45 14.11
C THR A 131 29.48 -30.75 14.74
N LEU A 132 29.20 -31.90 14.14
CA LEU A 132 29.63 -33.22 14.63
C LEU A 132 31.13 -33.44 14.50
N THR A 133 31.79 -32.78 13.54
CA THR A 133 33.25 -32.85 13.39
C THR A 133 34.00 -31.89 14.31
N SER A 134 33.31 -30.94 14.94
CA SER A 134 33.88 -30.04 15.92
C SER A 134 34.51 -30.80 17.10
N PRO A 135 35.74 -30.45 17.53
CA PRO A 135 36.41 -31.09 18.66
C PRO A 135 35.58 -31.10 19.95
N LEU A 136 34.74 -30.10 20.16
CA LEU A 136 33.86 -30.01 21.33
C LEU A 136 32.79 -31.12 21.30
N TYR A 137 32.07 -31.24 20.19
CA TYR A 137 30.99 -32.22 20.03
C TYR A 137 31.53 -33.64 19.91
N ARG A 138 32.68 -33.86 19.25
CA ARG A 138 33.35 -35.17 19.23
C ARG A 138 33.65 -35.68 20.63
N LYS A 139 34.22 -34.84 21.49
CA LYS A 139 34.49 -35.21 22.89
C LYS A 139 33.21 -35.53 23.66
N GLN A 140 32.17 -34.69 23.52
CA GLN A 140 30.88 -34.96 24.16
C GLN A 140 30.26 -36.28 23.68
N PHE A 141 30.34 -36.56 22.38
CA PHE A 141 29.83 -37.80 21.80
C PHE A 141 30.62 -39.03 22.28
N GLU A 142 31.95 -38.94 22.34
CA GLU A 142 32.81 -39.99 22.90
C GLU A 142 32.55 -40.25 24.39
N GLU A 143 32.35 -39.21 25.19
CA GLU A 143 32.00 -39.34 26.60
C GLU A 143 30.65 -40.03 26.80
N GLU A 144 29.64 -39.65 26.00
CA GLU A 144 28.32 -40.25 26.09
C GLU A 144 28.31 -41.71 25.61
N LEU A 145 29.06 -42.04 24.56
CA LEU A 145 29.27 -43.43 24.13
C LEU A 145 29.96 -44.26 25.23
N LYS A 146 30.96 -43.70 25.91
CA LYS A 146 31.63 -44.40 27.03
C LYS A 146 30.67 -44.65 28.19
N LYS A 147 29.80 -43.69 28.53
CA LYS A 147 28.77 -43.89 29.55
C LYS A 147 27.77 -44.96 29.14
N ALA A 148 27.23 -44.90 27.93
CA ALA A 148 26.28 -45.88 27.43
C ALA A 148 26.87 -47.31 27.44
N ALA A 149 28.11 -47.47 26.97
CA ALA A 149 28.80 -48.75 27.03
C ALA A 149 29.03 -49.25 28.47
N ALA A 150 29.36 -48.35 29.40
CA ALA A 150 29.50 -48.69 30.81
C ALA A 150 28.17 -49.06 31.47
N GLU A 151 27.06 -48.47 31.05
CA GLU A 151 25.71 -48.81 31.50
C GLU A 151 25.27 -50.17 30.94
N SER A 152 25.47 -50.43 29.64
CA SER A 152 25.16 -51.74 29.05
C SER A 152 25.96 -52.88 29.68
N MET A 153 27.25 -52.68 29.97
CA MET A 153 28.05 -53.68 30.69
C MET A 153 27.57 -53.91 32.13
N LYS A 154 27.06 -52.87 32.81
CA LYS A 154 26.47 -53.00 34.15
C LYS A 154 25.12 -53.73 34.12
N GLU A 155 24.32 -53.55 33.07
CA GLU A 155 23.07 -54.30 32.86
C GLU A 155 23.34 -55.76 32.54
N GLU A 156 24.34 -56.07 31.70
CA GLU A 156 24.73 -57.46 31.41
C GLU A 156 25.27 -58.20 32.64
N MET A 157 26.01 -57.52 33.52
CA MET A 157 26.46 -58.11 34.79
C MET A 157 25.30 -58.38 35.76
N LYS A 158 24.28 -57.51 35.82
CA LYS A 158 23.08 -57.75 36.64
C LYS A 158 22.18 -58.86 36.08
N GLY A 159 22.10 -59.02 34.76
CA GLY A 159 21.34 -60.11 34.13
C GLY A 159 22.02 -61.49 34.20
N GLY A 160 23.33 -61.52 34.50
CA GLY A 160 24.11 -62.75 34.70
C GLY A 160 23.92 -63.39 36.08
N GLU A 161 23.74 -62.59 37.13
CA GLU A 161 23.53 -63.10 38.51
C GLU A 161 22.13 -63.72 38.73
N GLU A 162 21.11 -63.33 37.96
CA GLU A 162 19.75 -63.92 38.06
C GLU A 162 19.60 -65.27 37.34
N LYS A 163 20.56 -65.68 36.48
CA LYS A 163 20.52 -66.97 35.78
C LYS A 163 21.36 -68.08 36.43
N GLN A 164 22.03 -67.78 37.55
CA GLN A 164 22.92 -68.72 38.23
C GLN A 164 22.55 -69.00 39.70
N SER A 165 21.37 -68.53 40.16
CA SER A 165 20.76 -68.94 41.44
C SER A 165 19.61 -69.91 41.25
#